data_AF-A0AAD6IN80-F1
#
_entry.id   AF-A0AAD6IN80-F1
#
_cell.length_a   1.000
_cell.length_b   1.000
_cell.length_c   1.000
_cell.angle_alpha   90.00
_cell.angle_beta   90.00
_cell.angle_gamma   90.00
#
_symmetry.space_group_name_H-M   'P 1'
#
loop_
_entity.id
_entity.type
_entity.pdbx_description
1 polymer ?
#
loop_
_entity_poly.entity_id
_entity_poly.type
_entity_poly.pdbx_seq_one_letter_code
_entity_poly.pdbx_strand_id
1 'polypeptide(L)'
;MQDSLASLKEGLQECAVLLAPQEPGSTLVLSSLRSENVKGFVTRVGTKIVKGDIQLRLASLPPTRGAPSTRLNLSQAPGAPELVLPQLVSVRDLVAQSLDIVDVSTWTGDPLNAGFIFSQLHLLLETISEARQMLKGEGMIREGSGGRPARLKMYMFDPPLPPHLSFHLSITDSALVLLLRTLESTALNHAPTAFASDISLTGFSLRDRIFGSRAPTHDEAGVSFQWQGEEVRVKEKVRVESQDPSLMAVMAKLSALEHEVMRCVGALRVLMGNEDTESET
;
A
#
# COMPACT_ATOMS: atom_id res chain seq x y z
N MET A 1 -12.45 -34.73 2.47
CA MET A 1 -13.25 -33.48 2.46
C MET A 1 -13.26 -32.84 3.84
N GLN A 2 -13.75 -33.52 4.89
CA GLN A 2 -13.71 -32.96 6.25
C GLN A 2 -12.27 -32.65 6.73
N ASP A 3 -11.32 -33.56 6.50
CA ASP A 3 -9.90 -33.30 6.82
C ASP A 3 -9.32 -32.11 6.03
N SER A 4 -9.74 -31.93 4.78
CA SER A 4 -9.34 -30.77 3.95
C SER A 4 -9.92 -29.47 4.50
N LEU A 5 -11.19 -29.45 4.90
CA LEU A 5 -11.81 -28.27 5.53
C LEU A 5 -11.14 -27.94 6.88
N ALA A 6 -10.74 -28.95 7.67
CA ALA A 6 -10.00 -28.74 8.91
C ALA A 6 -8.62 -28.12 8.65
N SER A 7 -7.87 -28.64 7.67
CA SER A 7 -6.57 -28.08 7.23
C SER A 7 -6.72 -26.63 6.75
N LEU A 8 -7.74 -26.36 5.91
CA LEU A 8 -8.03 -25.01 5.43
C LEU A 8 -8.34 -24.04 6.59
N LYS A 9 -9.15 -24.49 7.57
CA LYS A 9 -9.47 -23.70 8.76
C LYS A 9 -8.22 -23.37 9.56
N GLU A 10 -7.37 -24.36 9.82
CA GLU A 10 -6.12 -24.16 10.57
C GLU A 10 -5.22 -23.12 9.88
N GLY A 11 -4.99 -23.26 8.57
CA GLY A 11 -4.18 -22.30 7.82
C GLY A 11 -4.76 -20.88 7.81
N LEU A 12 -6.08 -20.73 7.72
CA LEU A 12 -6.75 -19.43 7.80
C LEU A 12 -6.67 -18.83 9.22
N GLN A 13 -6.74 -19.65 10.27
CA GLN A 13 -6.55 -19.19 11.65
C GLN A 13 -5.13 -18.68 11.87
N GLU A 14 -4.12 -19.36 11.33
CA GLU A 14 -2.74 -18.87 11.37
C GLU A 14 -2.59 -17.51 10.67
N CYS A 15 -3.23 -17.32 9.51
CA CYS A 15 -3.29 -16.01 8.84
C CYS A 15 -3.94 -14.94 9.73
N ALA A 16 -5.05 -15.28 10.38
CA ALA A 16 -5.74 -14.37 11.30
C ALA A 16 -4.85 -13.98 12.49
N VAL A 17 -4.10 -14.93 13.05
CA VAL A 17 -3.15 -14.69 14.15
C VAL A 17 -2.02 -13.74 13.73
N LEU A 18 -1.49 -13.89 12.50
CA LEU A 18 -0.46 -13.01 11.94
C LEU A 18 -0.95 -11.58 11.67
N LEU A 19 -2.25 -11.43 11.37
CA LEU A 19 -2.90 -10.12 11.14
C LEU A 19 -3.43 -9.47 12.42
N ALA A 20 -3.53 -10.23 13.52
CA ALA A 20 -3.99 -9.73 14.79
C ALA A 20 -3.04 -8.66 15.37
N PRO A 21 -3.56 -7.68 16.12
CA PRO A 21 -2.72 -6.70 16.80
C PRO A 21 -1.94 -7.38 17.93
N GLN A 22 -0.67 -7.70 17.70
CA GLN A 22 0.25 -8.22 18.71
C GLN A 22 1.36 -7.20 19.01
N GLU A 23 1.63 -6.96 20.30
CA GLU A 23 2.74 -6.12 20.76
C GLU A 23 3.99 -6.98 21.02
N PRO A 24 5.20 -6.54 20.65
CA PRO A 24 5.57 -5.18 20.22
C PRO A 24 5.37 -4.86 18.72
N GLY A 25 4.74 -5.74 17.94
CA GLY A 25 4.49 -5.54 16.50
C GLY A 25 5.75 -5.70 15.64
N SER A 26 5.63 -5.36 14.35
CA SER A 26 6.72 -5.42 13.37
C SER A 26 7.36 -4.04 13.21
N THR A 27 8.61 -3.87 13.63
CA THR A 27 9.38 -2.65 13.38
C THR A 27 10.12 -2.76 12.05
N LEU A 28 9.77 -1.88 11.12
CA LEU A 28 10.17 -1.89 9.73
C LEU A 28 11.08 -0.70 9.43
N VAL A 29 12.27 -0.97 8.89
CA VAL A 29 13.25 0.06 8.55
C VAL A 29 12.84 0.74 7.23
N LEU A 30 12.82 2.06 7.23
CA LEU A 30 12.56 2.88 6.04
C LEU A 30 13.87 3.57 5.64
N SER A 31 14.54 3.04 4.63
CA SER A 31 15.81 3.58 4.14
C SER A 31 15.91 3.55 2.63
N SER A 32 16.31 4.67 2.04
CA SER A 32 16.69 4.74 0.63
C SER A 32 18.16 4.30 0.46
N LEU A 33 18.39 3.10 -0.09
CA LEU A 33 19.72 2.48 -0.19
C LEU A 33 20.78 3.32 -0.92
N ARG A 34 20.39 4.09 -1.94
CA ARG A 34 21.35 4.77 -2.85
C ARG A 34 21.51 6.27 -2.58
N SER A 35 20.45 6.94 -2.13
CA SER A 35 20.43 8.40 -2.00
C SER A 35 20.53 8.92 -0.57
N GLU A 36 20.36 8.05 0.44
CA GLU A 36 20.26 8.46 1.85
C GLU A 36 19.22 9.56 2.14
N ASN A 37 18.30 9.80 1.21
CA ASN A 37 17.26 10.83 1.29
C ASN A 37 16.21 10.53 2.36
N VAL A 38 16.03 9.25 2.70
CA VAL A 38 15.09 8.77 3.72
C VAL A 38 15.84 7.82 4.64
N LYS A 39 15.76 8.07 5.95
CA LYS A 39 16.25 7.18 7.00
C LYS A 39 15.26 7.18 8.16
N GLY A 40 14.89 6.01 8.68
CA GLY A 40 13.95 5.93 9.79
C GLY A 40 13.36 4.55 9.97
N PHE A 41 12.30 4.49 10.76
CA PHE A 41 11.52 3.27 10.98
C PHE A 41 10.06 3.59 11.25
N VAL A 42 9.22 2.57 11.10
CA VAL A 42 7.84 2.55 11.58
C VAL A 42 7.57 1.23 12.29
N THR A 43 6.66 1.22 13.25
CA THR A 43 6.21 0.00 13.93
C THR A 43 4.76 -0.26 13.59
N ARG A 44 4.50 -1.39 12.93
CA ARG A 44 3.16 -1.86 12.59
C ARG A 44 2.66 -2.82 13.67
N VAL A 45 1.43 -2.63 14.12
CA VAL A 45 0.70 -3.55 15.00
C VAL A 45 -0.64 -3.87 14.32
N GLY A 46 -0.83 -5.12 13.92
CA GLY A 46 -1.99 -5.53 13.13
C GLY A 46 -2.16 -4.68 11.87
N THR A 47 -3.27 -3.97 11.76
CA THR A 47 -3.59 -3.13 10.59
C THR A 47 -3.14 -1.67 10.72
N LYS A 48 -2.36 -1.31 11.76
CA LYS A 48 -2.05 0.08 12.12
C LYS A 48 -0.56 0.33 12.23
N ILE A 49 -0.12 1.56 11.95
CA ILE A 49 1.19 2.05 12.33
C ILE A 49 1.06 2.82 13.65
N VAL A 50 1.73 2.34 14.69
CA VAL A 50 1.64 2.90 16.05
C VAL A 50 2.79 3.83 16.40
N LYS A 51 3.94 3.65 15.72
CA LYS A 51 5.15 4.46 15.94
C LYS A 51 5.84 4.70 14.62
N GLY A 52 6.46 5.88 14.49
CA GLY A 52 7.23 6.23 13.31
C GLY A 52 8.13 7.42 13.58
N ASP A 53 9.38 7.31 13.12
CA ASP A 53 10.38 8.37 13.16
C ASP A 53 11.18 8.30 11.86
N ILE A 54 11.01 9.33 11.02
CA ILE A 54 11.53 9.36 9.65
C ILE A 54 12.26 10.67 9.44
N GLN A 55 13.51 10.59 9.01
CA GLN A 55 14.37 11.71 8.68
C GLN A 55 14.49 11.83 7.16
N LEU A 56 14.25 13.04 6.67
CA LEU A 56 14.22 13.39 5.26
C LEU A 56 15.34 14.37 4.91
N ARG A 57 16.06 14.06 3.83
CA ARG A 57 17.09 14.90 3.21
C ARG A 57 16.74 15.10 1.74
N LEU A 58 15.64 15.81 1.50
CA LEU A 58 15.14 16.09 0.15
C LEU A 58 15.57 17.50 -0.27
N ALA A 59 16.10 17.66 -1.49
CA ALA A 59 16.56 18.95 -1.99
C ALA A 59 15.41 19.96 -2.10
N SER A 60 14.21 19.46 -2.35
CA SER A 60 12.97 20.24 -2.44
C SER A 60 12.32 20.55 -1.08
N LEU A 61 12.81 19.96 0.02
CA LEU A 61 12.29 20.17 1.37
C LEU A 61 13.46 20.48 2.34
N PRO A 62 14.04 21.69 2.27
CA PRO A 62 15.16 22.06 3.12
C PRO A 62 14.76 22.01 4.59
N PRO A 63 15.65 21.55 5.48
CA PRO A 63 15.37 21.49 6.91
C PRO A 63 15.19 22.87 7.52
N THR A 64 14.46 22.94 8.64
CA THR A 64 14.36 24.16 9.46
C THR A 64 15.75 24.62 9.90
N ARG A 65 15.97 25.94 9.99
CA ARG A 65 17.28 26.55 10.26
C ARG A 65 18.02 25.83 11.40
N GLY A 66 19.17 25.23 11.08
CA GLY A 66 20.06 24.54 12.03
C GLY A 66 19.84 23.03 12.17
N ALA A 67 18.77 22.47 11.60
CA ALA A 67 18.56 21.02 11.59
C ALA A 67 19.26 20.36 10.37
N PRO A 68 19.79 19.12 10.53
CA PRO A 68 20.45 18.41 9.44
C PRO A 68 19.47 17.72 8.47
N SER A 69 18.19 17.60 8.85
CA SER A 69 17.14 16.90 8.12
C SER A 69 15.75 17.33 8.58
N THR A 70 14.75 17.20 7.72
CA THR A 70 13.34 17.36 8.09
C THR A 70 12.84 16.07 8.75
N ARG A 71 12.38 16.12 9.99
CA ARG A 71 11.93 14.95 10.75
C ARG A 71 10.42 14.84 10.75
N LEU A 72 9.89 13.67 10.47
CA LEU A 72 8.48 13.31 10.59
C LEU A 72 8.35 12.29 11.73
N ASN A 73 7.67 12.65 12.81
CA ASN A 73 7.34 11.71 13.88
C ASN A 73 5.84 11.52 13.94
N LEU A 74 5.40 10.27 14.08
CA LEU A 74 4.00 10.00 14.41
C LEU A 74 3.71 10.45 15.84
N SER A 75 2.63 11.21 16.01
CA SER A 75 2.22 11.73 17.31
C SER A 75 1.96 10.58 18.28
N GLN A 76 2.52 10.70 19.49
CA GLN A 76 2.32 9.75 20.60
C GLN A 76 1.40 10.34 21.68
N ALA A 77 0.74 11.47 21.39
CA ALA A 77 -0.15 12.12 22.34
C ALA A 77 -1.39 11.24 22.62
N PRO A 78 -1.89 11.19 23.87
CA PRO A 78 -3.15 10.51 24.16
C PRO A 78 -4.29 11.11 23.32
N GLY A 79 -4.92 10.30 22.47
CA GLY A 79 -5.97 10.75 21.55
C GLY A 79 -5.49 11.16 20.14
N ALA A 80 -4.18 11.03 19.85
CA ALA A 80 -3.69 11.11 18.48
C ALA A 80 -4.36 10.03 17.60
N PRO A 81 -4.65 10.34 16.33
CA PRO A 81 -5.35 9.44 15.44
C PRO A 81 -4.38 8.35 15.01
N GLU A 82 -4.84 7.11 15.09
CA GLU A 82 -4.05 5.98 14.63
C GLU A 82 -3.93 5.99 13.11
N LEU A 83 -2.73 5.68 12.61
CA LEU A 83 -2.49 5.52 11.18
C LEU A 83 -2.90 4.10 10.76
N VAL A 84 -4.18 3.94 10.45
CA VAL A 84 -4.75 2.67 9.95
C VAL A 84 -4.39 2.49 8.48
N LEU A 85 -4.01 1.26 8.10
CA LEU A 85 -3.81 0.84 6.71
C LEU A 85 -5.09 0.14 6.22
N PRO A 86 -5.96 0.81 5.44
CA PRO A 86 -7.28 0.26 5.07
C PRO A 86 -7.16 -1.06 4.30
N GLN A 87 -6.15 -1.18 3.47
CA GLN A 87 -5.82 -2.40 2.73
C GLN A 87 -5.66 -3.62 3.67
N LEU A 88 -4.99 -3.45 4.81
CA LEU A 88 -4.82 -4.53 5.78
C LEU A 88 -6.10 -4.81 6.59
N VAL A 89 -6.96 -3.81 6.76
CA VAL A 89 -8.30 -4.00 7.33
C VAL A 89 -9.10 -4.92 6.40
N SER A 90 -9.14 -4.62 5.10
CA SER A 90 -9.81 -5.46 4.11
C SER A 90 -9.25 -6.89 4.07
N VAL A 91 -7.93 -7.07 4.07
CA VAL A 91 -7.31 -8.42 4.10
C VAL A 91 -7.72 -9.19 5.35
N ARG A 92 -7.70 -8.56 6.53
CA ARG A 92 -8.15 -9.20 7.77
C ARG A 92 -9.62 -9.61 7.70
N ASP A 93 -10.47 -8.73 7.17
CA ASP A 93 -11.90 -8.98 7.08
C ASP A 93 -12.21 -10.11 6.06
N LEU A 94 -11.48 -10.19 4.94
CA LEU A 94 -11.56 -11.30 3.97
C LEU A 94 -11.08 -12.63 4.56
N VAL A 95 -10.04 -12.62 5.40
CA VAL A 95 -9.57 -13.82 6.12
C VAL A 95 -10.63 -14.29 7.13
N ALA A 96 -11.25 -13.35 7.86
CA ALA A 96 -12.35 -13.68 8.77
C ALA A 96 -13.57 -14.26 8.01
N GLN A 97 -13.94 -13.65 6.89
CA GLN A 97 -15.01 -14.16 6.03
C GLN A 97 -14.69 -15.56 5.48
N SER A 98 -13.43 -15.82 5.13
CA SER A 98 -12.97 -17.15 4.70
C SER A 98 -13.16 -18.20 5.80
N LEU A 99 -12.90 -17.84 7.07
CA LEU A 99 -13.17 -18.72 8.21
C LEU A 99 -14.66 -19.00 8.37
N ASP A 100 -15.50 -17.99 8.24
CA ASP A 100 -16.96 -18.13 8.32
C ASP A 100 -17.49 -19.07 7.21
N ILE A 101 -16.97 -18.96 5.99
CA ILE A 101 -17.33 -19.86 4.86
C ILE A 101 -16.96 -21.31 5.18
N VAL A 102 -15.77 -21.56 5.75
CA VAL A 102 -15.33 -22.90 6.15
C VAL A 102 -16.22 -23.46 7.26
N ASP A 103 -16.60 -22.63 8.23
CA ASP A 103 -17.49 -23.03 9.32
C ASP A 103 -18.91 -23.33 8.84
N VAL A 104 -19.46 -22.50 7.95
CA VAL A 104 -20.74 -22.76 7.27
C VAL A 104 -20.67 -24.09 6.52
N SER A 105 -19.59 -24.34 5.78
CA SER A 105 -19.38 -25.59 5.03
C SER A 105 -19.27 -26.83 5.92
N THR A 106 -18.80 -26.66 7.15
CA THR A 106 -18.56 -27.77 8.09
C THR A 106 -19.79 -28.08 8.93
N TRP A 107 -20.54 -27.06 9.36
CA TRP A 107 -21.58 -27.19 10.39
C TRP A 107 -23.00 -26.92 9.89
N THR A 108 -23.15 -26.40 8.67
CA THR A 108 -24.46 -26.02 8.12
C THR A 108 -24.66 -26.57 6.71
N GLY A 109 -25.92 -26.72 6.30
CA GLY A 109 -26.27 -27.30 5.00
C GLY A 109 -26.25 -28.83 5.00
N ASP A 110 -26.47 -29.41 3.82
CA ASP A 110 -26.38 -30.86 3.60
C ASP A 110 -24.94 -31.19 3.14
N PRO A 111 -24.13 -31.86 3.97
CA PRO A 111 -22.75 -32.22 3.62
C PRO A 111 -22.66 -33.25 2.49
N LEU A 112 -23.77 -33.91 2.14
CA LEU A 112 -23.86 -34.83 1.01
C LEU A 112 -24.27 -34.11 -0.29
N ASN A 113 -24.70 -32.86 -0.21
CA ASN A 113 -25.04 -32.06 -1.38
C ASN A 113 -23.78 -31.46 -2.01
N ALA A 114 -23.28 -32.13 -3.06
CA ALA A 114 -22.08 -31.71 -3.79
C ALA A 114 -22.19 -30.28 -4.35
N GLY A 115 -23.38 -29.85 -4.79
CA GLY A 115 -23.60 -28.49 -5.30
C GLY A 115 -23.46 -27.41 -4.23
N PHE A 116 -23.92 -27.70 -3.01
CA PHE A 116 -23.72 -26.81 -1.86
C PHE A 116 -22.22 -26.67 -1.53
N ILE A 117 -21.51 -27.79 -1.35
CA ILE A 117 -20.07 -27.78 -1.03
C ILE A 117 -19.26 -27.11 -2.13
N PHE A 118 -19.58 -27.38 -3.41
CA PHE A 118 -18.95 -26.72 -4.54
C PHE A 118 -19.11 -25.20 -4.47
N SER A 119 -20.33 -24.72 -4.22
CA SER A 119 -20.62 -23.28 -4.13
C SER A 119 -19.85 -22.62 -2.98
N GLN A 120 -19.76 -23.27 -1.82
CA GLN A 120 -18.99 -22.75 -0.69
C GLN A 120 -17.49 -22.70 -0.97
N LEU A 121 -16.91 -23.75 -1.56
CA LEU A 121 -15.49 -23.77 -1.91
C LEU A 121 -15.16 -22.78 -3.03
N HIS A 122 -16.07 -22.53 -3.96
CA HIS A 122 -15.90 -21.49 -4.97
C HIS A 122 -15.88 -20.09 -4.35
N LEU A 123 -16.81 -19.81 -3.43
CA LEU A 123 -16.84 -18.56 -2.69
C LEU A 123 -15.57 -18.38 -1.84
N LEU A 124 -15.10 -19.45 -1.20
CA LEU A 124 -13.84 -19.45 -0.46
C LEU A 124 -12.65 -19.12 -1.35
N LEU A 125 -12.59 -19.71 -2.56
CA LEU A 125 -11.54 -19.44 -3.53
C LEU A 125 -11.52 -17.95 -3.92
N GLU A 126 -12.66 -17.38 -4.29
CA GLU A 126 -12.79 -15.96 -4.64
C GLU A 126 -12.33 -15.05 -3.49
N THR A 127 -12.77 -15.34 -2.27
CA THR A 127 -12.45 -14.55 -1.07
C THR A 127 -10.94 -14.58 -0.76
N ILE A 128 -10.31 -15.76 -0.85
CA ILE A 128 -8.86 -15.91 -0.65
C ILE A 128 -8.08 -15.20 -1.76
N SER A 129 -8.50 -15.35 -3.02
CA SER A 129 -7.88 -14.69 -4.17
C SER A 129 -7.94 -13.17 -4.04
N GLU A 130 -9.06 -12.61 -3.58
CA GLU A 130 -9.20 -11.17 -3.32
C GLU A 130 -8.25 -10.71 -2.21
N ALA A 131 -8.15 -11.46 -1.10
CA ALA A 131 -7.22 -11.12 -0.01
C ALA A 131 -5.75 -11.10 -0.50
N ARG A 132 -5.38 -12.03 -1.39
CA ARG A 132 -4.06 -12.06 -2.01
C ARG A 132 -3.83 -10.88 -2.94
N GLN A 133 -4.78 -10.56 -3.81
CA GLN A 133 -4.69 -9.41 -4.73
C GLN A 133 -4.54 -8.10 -3.94
N MET A 134 -5.27 -7.98 -2.83
CA MET A 134 -5.10 -6.88 -1.90
C MET A 134 -3.66 -6.82 -1.39
N LEU A 135 -3.03 -7.91 -0.94
CA LEU A 135 -1.62 -7.88 -0.51
C LEU A 135 -0.60 -7.61 -1.62
N LYS A 136 -0.90 -7.94 -2.88
CA LYS A 136 -0.08 -7.57 -4.05
C LYS A 136 -0.11 -6.06 -4.31
N GLY A 137 -1.23 -5.40 -4.07
CA GLY A 137 -1.37 -3.95 -4.24
C GLY A 137 -1.63 -3.50 -5.69
N GLU A 138 -2.12 -4.40 -6.55
CA GLU A 138 -2.27 -4.20 -8.02
C GLU A 138 -3.29 -3.11 -8.41
N GLY A 139 -4.17 -2.68 -7.49
CA GLY A 139 -5.21 -1.67 -7.73
C GLY A 139 -4.88 -0.23 -7.32
N MET A 140 -3.92 0.01 -6.42
CA MET A 140 -3.69 1.37 -5.88
C MET A 140 -2.67 2.21 -6.68
N ILE A 141 -1.80 1.57 -7.47
CA ILE A 141 -0.73 2.27 -8.20
C ILE A 141 -1.17 2.66 -9.62
N ARG A 142 -2.21 2.02 -10.16
CA ARG A 142 -2.69 2.24 -11.54
C ARG A 142 -3.57 3.48 -11.72
N GLU A 143 -3.98 4.14 -10.64
CA GLU A 143 -4.48 5.51 -10.71
C GLU A 143 -3.29 6.47 -10.84
N GLY A 144 -2.85 6.71 -12.07
CA GLY A 144 -1.80 7.67 -12.43
C GLY A 144 -2.11 9.14 -12.14
N SER A 145 -2.99 9.47 -11.20
CA SER A 145 -3.38 10.86 -10.93
C SER A 145 -4.12 10.99 -9.60
N GLY A 146 -3.53 11.66 -8.62
CA GLY A 146 -4.31 12.33 -7.57
C GLY A 146 -5.27 11.48 -6.75
N GLY A 147 -5.01 10.17 -6.59
CA GLY A 147 -5.71 9.33 -5.62
C GLY A 147 -5.63 10.05 -4.27
N ARG A 148 -6.75 10.62 -3.85
CA ARG A 148 -6.82 11.56 -2.72
C ARG A 148 -6.03 10.93 -1.58
N PRO A 149 -4.95 11.54 -1.06
CA PRO A 149 -4.43 11.07 0.21
C PRO A 149 -5.62 11.06 1.15
N ALA A 150 -5.93 9.93 1.78
CA ALA A 150 -6.85 9.93 2.91
C ALA A 150 -6.36 11.09 3.78
N ARG A 151 -7.17 12.15 3.94
CA ARG A 151 -6.73 13.43 4.52
C ARG A 151 -5.96 13.11 5.79
N LEU A 152 -4.63 13.14 5.75
CA LEU A 152 -3.84 12.88 6.94
C LEU A 152 -4.22 14.02 7.88
N LYS A 153 -4.84 13.63 8.99
CA LYS A 153 -5.28 14.58 10.01
C LYS A 153 -4.05 15.39 10.43
N MET A 154 -4.16 16.72 10.49
CA MET A 154 -3.01 17.60 10.75
C MET A 154 -2.25 17.25 12.04
N TYR A 155 -2.91 16.57 12.98
CA TYR A 155 -2.40 16.17 14.28
C TYR A 155 -1.90 14.71 14.36
N MET A 156 -1.76 14.02 13.21
CA MET A 156 -1.18 12.66 13.15
C MET A 156 0.35 12.68 13.29
N PHE A 157 0.99 13.80 12.95
CA PHE A 157 2.42 14.01 13.11
C PHE A 157 2.69 15.11 14.13
N ASP A 158 3.81 14.98 14.84
CA ASP A 158 4.31 16.02 15.74
C ASP A 158 5.81 16.24 15.51
N PRO A 159 6.22 17.39 14.92
CA PRO A 159 5.36 18.48 14.44
C PRO A 159 4.51 18.08 13.23
N PRO A 160 3.46 18.86 12.87
CA PRO A 160 2.64 18.61 11.69
C PRO A 160 3.47 18.49 10.40
N LEU A 161 2.95 17.74 9.43
CA LEU A 161 3.61 17.58 8.12
C LEU A 161 3.81 18.94 7.43
N PRO A 162 4.95 19.14 6.73
CA PRO A 162 5.13 20.31 5.87
C PRO A 162 4.01 20.44 4.81
N PRO A 163 3.57 21.68 4.47
CA PRO A 163 2.35 21.93 3.69
C PRO A 163 2.36 21.36 2.26
N HIS A 164 3.54 21.16 1.68
CA HIS A 164 3.71 20.62 0.33
C HIS A 164 4.38 19.24 0.32
N LEU A 165 4.30 18.50 1.44
CA LEU A 165 4.78 17.13 1.51
C LEU A 165 3.59 16.17 1.52
N SER A 166 3.46 15.38 0.45
CA SER A 166 2.57 14.23 0.44
C SER A 166 3.28 13.04 1.09
N PHE A 167 2.63 12.47 2.09
CA PHE A 167 3.05 11.24 2.77
C PHE A 167 2.02 10.14 2.50
N HIS A 168 2.46 8.99 2.00
CA HIS A 168 1.57 7.86 1.73
C HIS A 168 2.23 6.53 2.12
N LEU A 169 1.49 5.70 2.84
CA LEU A 169 1.87 4.32 3.17
C LEU A 169 0.87 3.34 2.56
N SER A 170 1.37 2.29 1.92
CA SER A 170 0.57 1.22 1.33
C SER A 170 1.29 -0.13 1.44
N ILE A 171 0.59 -1.21 1.13
CA ILE A 171 1.20 -2.54 0.98
C ILE A 171 1.32 -2.87 -0.52
N THR A 172 2.46 -3.39 -0.93
CA THR A 172 2.69 -3.89 -2.29
C THR A 172 3.58 -5.11 -2.18
N ASP A 173 3.20 -6.21 -2.83
CA ASP A 173 3.92 -7.49 -2.74
C ASP A 173 4.25 -7.92 -1.30
N SER A 174 3.30 -7.71 -0.38
CA SER A 174 3.47 -7.98 1.07
C SER A 174 4.55 -7.15 1.78
N ALA A 175 5.05 -6.10 1.16
CA ALA A 175 5.98 -5.14 1.74
C ALA A 175 5.27 -3.83 2.07
N LEU A 176 5.71 -3.16 3.15
CA LEU A 176 5.28 -1.81 3.45
C LEU A 176 6.03 -0.82 2.54
N VAL A 177 5.26 0.04 1.90
CA VAL A 177 5.75 1.00 0.93
C VAL A 177 5.49 2.40 1.46
N LEU A 178 6.56 3.18 1.60
CA LEU A 178 6.50 4.62 1.81
C LEU A 178 6.69 5.34 0.47
N LEU A 179 5.73 6.18 0.13
CA LEU A 179 5.80 7.09 -1.00
C LEU A 179 5.70 8.54 -0.54
N LEU A 180 6.79 9.27 -0.73
CA LEU A 180 6.92 10.69 -0.43
C LEU A 180 6.94 11.50 -1.73
N ARG A 181 6.18 12.58 -1.77
CA ARG A 181 6.25 13.57 -2.85
C ARG A 181 6.33 14.97 -2.28
N THR A 182 7.27 15.76 -2.78
CA THR A 182 7.22 17.21 -2.59
C THR A 182 6.48 17.84 -3.75
N LEU A 183 5.59 18.76 -3.41
CA LEU A 183 4.67 19.39 -4.32
C LEU A 183 5.09 20.85 -4.52
N GLU A 184 4.82 21.39 -5.69
CA GLU A 184 4.98 22.82 -5.95
C GLU A 184 3.74 23.35 -6.65
N SER A 185 3.30 24.55 -6.24
CA SER A 185 2.13 25.20 -6.82
C SER A 185 2.44 25.64 -8.25
N THR A 186 1.50 25.36 -9.16
CA THR A 186 1.58 25.77 -10.56
C THR A 186 1.11 27.23 -10.76
N ALA A 187 0.35 27.78 -9.81
CA ALA A 187 -0.19 29.14 -9.88
C ALA A 187 0.90 30.23 -9.89
N LEU A 188 2.03 30.00 -9.20
CA LEU A 188 3.19 30.90 -9.18
C LEU A 188 3.90 31.01 -10.54
N ASN A 189 3.72 30.03 -11.44
CA ASN A 189 4.30 30.04 -12.77
C ASN A 189 3.41 30.71 -13.84
N HIS A 190 2.19 31.14 -13.48
CA HIS A 190 1.26 31.83 -14.37
C HIS A 190 1.10 33.33 -14.06
N ALA A 191 1.95 33.90 -13.21
CA ALA A 191 2.15 35.34 -13.24
C ALA A 191 2.90 35.66 -14.54
N PRO A 192 2.35 36.47 -15.47
CA PRO A 192 3.16 36.99 -16.55
C PRO A 192 4.25 37.83 -15.88
N THR A 193 5.51 37.40 -15.97
CA THR A 193 6.67 38.23 -15.70
C THR A 193 6.78 39.30 -16.79
N ALA A 194 5.75 40.15 -16.90
CA ALA A 194 5.91 41.47 -17.47
C ALA A 194 6.79 42.24 -16.47
N PHE A 195 7.98 42.63 -16.91
CA PHE A 195 9.04 43.32 -16.16
C PHE A 195 9.96 42.46 -15.27
N ALA A 196 10.43 41.32 -15.78
CA ALA A 196 11.80 40.91 -15.45
C ALA A 196 12.73 41.47 -16.53
N SER A 197 13.28 42.65 -16.24
CA SER A 197 14.38 43.26 -16.99
C SER A 197 15.48 42.24 -17.21
N ASP A 198 15.69 41.87 -18.48
CA ASP A 198 16.98 41.43 -18.98
C ASP A 198 18.04 42.43 -18.50
N ILE A 199 18.91 41.98 -17.58
CA ILE A 199 20.34 42.29 -17.45
C ILE A 199 20.80 41.56 -16.17
N SER A 200 21.10 40.26 -16.30
CA SER A 200 21.92 39.54 -15.33
C SER A 200 23.39 39.87 -15.62
N LEU A 201 23.96 40.83 -14.89
CA LEU A 201 25.39 41.19 -14.90
C LEU A 201 26.29 40.19 -14.14
N THR A 202 25.94 38.90 -14.12
CA THR A 202 26.79 37.81 -13.60
C THR A 202 26.60 36.51 -14.40
N GLY A 203 26.97 36.53 -15.68
CA GLY A 203 27.74 35.51 -16.39
C GLY A 203 27.58 33.99 -16.21
N PHE A 204 26.47 33.39 -15.74
CA PHE A 204 26.40 31.92 -15.59
C PHE A 204 25.07 31.20 -15.93
N SER A 205 24.17 31.74 -16.76
CA SER A 205 22.90 31.03 -17.11
C SER A 205 22.80 30.49 -18.55
N LEU A 206 23.94 30.21 -19.21
CA LEU A 206 23.96 29.67 -20.59
C LEU A 206 24.24 28.16 -20.70
N ARG A 207 24.36 27.41 -19.59
CA ARG A 207 24.65 25.96 -19.67
C ARG A 207 23.44 25.03 -19.66
N ASP A 208 22.25 25.48 -19.25
CA ASP A 208 21.10 24.58 -19.15
C ASP A 208 20.36 24.32 -20.47
N ARG A 209 20.79 24.95 -21.58
CA ARG A 209 20.25 24.71 -22.93
C ARG A 209 21.19 23.95 -23.88
N ILE A 210 22.40 23.58 -23.43
CA ILE A 210 23.42 22.94 -24.28
C ILE A 210 23.53 21.42 -24.02
N PHE A 211 23.05 20.93 -22.88
CA PHE A 211 22.99 19.50 -22.59
C PHE A 211 21.54 19.04 -22.75
N GLY A 212 21.32 18.06 -23.64
CA GLY A 212 20.01 17.62 -24.13
C GLY A 212 18.95 17.36 -23.06
N SER A 213 17.68 17.32 -23.51
CA SER A 213 16.48 17.13 -22.67
C SER A 213 16.75 16.20 -21.49
N ARG A 214 16.89 16.77 -20.29
CA ARG A 214 17.14 16.01 -19.07
C ARG A 214 16.00 15.01 -18.92
N ALA A 215 16.33 13.72 -18.88
CA ALA A 215 15.34 12.67 -18.70
C ALA A 215 14.49 12.99 -17.45
N PRO A 216 13.18 12.70 -17.48
CA PRO A 216 12.29 12.90 -16.34
C PRO A 216 12.92 12.32 -15.07
N THR A 217 13.01 13.13 -14.01
CA THR A 217 13.60 12.70 -12.73
C THR A 217 12.76 11.62 -12.04
N HIS A 218 11.47 11.53 -12.39
CA HIS A 218 10.55 10.46 -12.03
C HIS A 218 9.41 10.34 -13.07
N ASP A 219 8.66 9.24 -12.98
CA ASP A 219 7.50 8.89 -13.82
C ASP A 219 6.38 9.95 -13.84
N GLU A 220 6.14 10.63 -12.71
CA GLU A 220 5.11 11.68 -12.59
C GLU A 220 5.58 13.10 -12.98
N ALA A 221 6.79 13.26 -13.53
CA ALA A 221 7.36 14.59 -13.77
C ALA A 221 6.57 15.30 -14.88
N GLY A 222 6.06 16.50 -14.57
CA GLY A 222 5.27 17.31 -15.49
C GLY A 222 3.76 17.06 -15.45
N VAL A 223 3.27 16.12 -14.65
CA VAL A 223 1.84 15.92 -14.41
C VAL A 223 1.36 16.88 -13.32
N SER A 224 0.32 17.67 -13.59
CA SER A 224 -0.37 18.49 -12.59
C SER A 224 -1.61 17.77 -12.05
N PHE A 225 -1.93 18.00 -10.78
CA PHE A 225 -3.15 17.51 -10.14
C PHE A 225 -3.63 18.47 -9.05
N GLN A 226 -4.88 18.31 -8.64
CA GLN A 226 -5.49 19.08 -7.56
C GLN A 226 -5.07 18.54 -6.19
N TRP A 227 -4.48 19.39 -5.35
CA TRP A 227 -4.08 19.09 -3.98
C TRP A 227 -4.55 20.18 -3.04
N GLN A 228 -5.40 19.83 -2.06
CA GLN A 228 -5.94 20.78 -1.08
C GLN A 228 -6.59 22.04 -1.68
N GLY A 229 -7.09 21.95 -2.93
CA GLY A 229 -7.71 23.08 -3.64
C GLY A 229 -6.72 23.91 -4.48
N GLU A 230 -5.45 23.51 -4.55
CA GLU A 230 -4.44 24.12 -5.41
C GLU A 230 -4.01 23.15 -6.52
N GLU A 231 -3.74 23.67 -7.71
CA GLU A 231 -3.10 22.90 -8.76
C GLU A 231 -1.59 22.81 -8.50
N VAL A 232 -1.11 21.60 -8.26
CA VAL A 232 0.29 21.33 -7.93
C VAL A 232 0.91 20.35 -8.92
N ARG A 233 2.24 20.36 -9.01
CA ARG A 233 3.03 19.32 -9.70
C ARG A 233 4.01 18.69 -8.72
N VAL A 234 4.44 17.46 -9.01
CA VAL A 234 5.45 16.75 -8.22
C VAL A 234 6.83 17.26 -8.61
N LYS A 235 7.59 17.71 -7.61
CA LYS A 235 8.95 18.21 -7.77
C LYS A 235 10.00 17.13 -7.48
N GLU A 236 9.76 16.35 -6.44
CA GLU A 236 10.62 15.23 -6.04
C GLU A 236 9.74 14.08 -5.54
N LYS A 237 10.05 12.85 -5.97
CA LYS A 237 9.35 11.63 -5.58
C LYS A 237 10.37 10.65 -5.00
N VAL A 238 10.10 10.13 -3.80
CA VAL A 238 10.91 9.08 -3.18
C VAL A 238 10.01 7.93 -2.77
N ARG A 239 10.35 6.74 -3.25
CA ARG A 239 9.71 5.48 -2.88
C ARG A 239 10.70 4.64 -2.08
N VAL A 240 10.28 4.17 -0.91
CA VAL A 240 11.03 3.23 -0.06
C VAL A 240 10.13 2.04 0.21
N GLU A 241 10.72 0.86 0.20
CA GLU A 241 10.03 -0.40 0.47
C GLU A 241 10.73 -1.10 1.64
N SER A 242 9.92 -1.67 2.54
CA SER A 242 10.38 -2.41 3.70
C SER A 242 9.62 -3.73 3.77
N GLN A 243 10.38 -4.83 3.78
CA GLN A 243 9.82 -6.17 3.85
C GLN A 243 9.19 -6.41 5.22
N ASP A 244 7.98 -6.96 5.23
CA ASP A 244 7.27 -7.32 6.46
C ASP A 244 7.13 -8.86 6.54
N PRO A 245 7.93 -9.54 7.40
CA PRO A 245 7.94 -11.00 7.46
C PRO A 245 6.58 -11.62 7.78
N SER A 246 5.73 -10.93 8.54
CA SER A 246 4.40 -11.46 8.89
C SER A 246 3.44 -11.37 7.70
N LEU A 247 3.49 -10.29 6.91
CA LEU A 247 2.69 -10.17 5.70
C LEU A 247 3.18 -11.14 4.62
N MET A 248 4.50 -11.35 4.51
CA MET A 248 5.06 -12.39 3.64
C MET A 248 4.54 -13.78 4.02
N ALA A 249 4.49 -14.09 5.32
CA ALA A 249 3.95 -15.35 5.82
C ALA A 249 2.45 -15.49 5.51
N VAL A 250 1.66 -14.43 5.69
CA VAL A 250 0.23 -14.42 5.31
C VAL A 250 0.07 -14.67 3.80
N MET A 251 0.81 -13.97 2.94
CA MET A 251 0.76 -14.17 1.49
C MET A 251 1.12 -15.60 1.09
N ALA A 252 2.17 -16.17 1.69
CA ALA A 252 2.59 -17.55 1.42
C ALA A 252 1.50 -18.55 1.82
N LYS A 253 0.92 -18.39 3.02
CA LYS A 253 -0.16 -19.26 3.50
C LYS A 253 -1.43 -19.12 2.65
N LEU A 254 -1.88 -17.90 2.37
CA LEU A 254 -3.02 -17.68 1.46
C LEU A 254 -2.76 -18.27 0.07
N SER A 255 -1.52 -18.24 -0.41
CA SER A 255 -1.17 -18.85 -1.69
C SER A 255 -1.30 -20.37 -1.66
N ALA A 256 -0.83 -21.02 -0.60
CA ALA A 256 -0.99 -22.46 -0.42
C ALA A 256 -2.48 -22.86 -0.30
N LEU A 257 -3.25 -22.10 0.49
CA LEU A 257 -4.68 -22.32 0.68
C LEU A 257 -5.46 -22.16 -0.64
N GLU A 258 -5.17 -21.12 -1.44
CA GLU A 258 -5.81 -20.93 -2.75
C GLU A 258 -5.61 -22.16 -3.65
N HIS A 259 -4.38 -22.67 -3.73
CA HIS A 259 -4.07 -23.87 -4.51
C HIS A 259 -4.79 -25.13 -4.00
N GLU A 260 -4.93 -25.27 -2.68
CA GLU A 260 -5.68 -26.37 -2.09
C GLU A 260 -7.17 -26.28 -2.41
N VAL A 261 -7.79 -25.12 -2.22
CA VAL A 261 -9.21 -24.90 -2.54
C VAL A 261 -9.46 -25.10 -4.03
N MET A 262 -8.60 -24.58 -4.91
CA MET A 262 -8.69 -24.77 -6.36
C MET A 262 -8.68 -26.26 -6.73
N ARG A 263 -7.85 -27.07 -6.07
CA ARG A 263 -7.83 -28.53 -6.28
C ARG A 263 -9.15 -29.17 -5.84
N CYS A 264 -9.70 -28.78 -4.70
CA CYS A 264 -10.98 -29.28 -4.21
C CYS A 264 -12.15 -28.91 -5.15
N VAL A 265 -12.19 -27.67 -5.62
CA VAL A 265 -13.18 -27.18 -6.61
C VAL A 265 -13.09 -27.99 -7.91
N GLY A 266 -11.87 -28.22 -8.42
CA GLY A 266 -11.65 -29.04 -9.62
C GLY A 266 -12.12 -30.48 -9.45
N ALA A 267 -11.83 -31.12 -8.32
CA ALA A 267 -12.26 -32.48 -8.03
C ALA A 267 -13.80 -32.60 -7.93
N LEU A 268 -14.47 -31.63 -7.31
CA LEU A 268 -15.93 -31.61 -7.22
C LEU A 268 -16.59 -31.37 -8.58
N ARG A 269 -16.02 -30.50 -9.42
CA ARG A 269 -16.53 -30.25 -10.78
C ARG A 269 -16.60 -31.53 -11.60
N VAL A 270 -15.53 -32.33 -11.56
CA VAL A 270 -15.47 -33.65 -12.22
C VAL A 270 -16.54 -34.60 -11.64
N LEU A 271 -16.66 -34.67 -10.32
CA LEU A 271 -17.64 -35.56 -9.66
C LEU A 271 -19.10 -35.18 -9.96
N MET A 272 -19.38 -33.88 -10.14
CA MET A 272 -20.70 -33.39 -10.49
C MET A 272 -21.07 -33.59 -11.97
N GLY A 273 -20.14 -34.07 -12.81
CA GLY A 273 -20.36 -34.23 -14.24
C GLY A 273 -20.46 -32.90 -14.99
N ASN A 274 -20.00 -31.80 -14.38
CA ASN A 274 -19.91 -30.48 -15.00
C ASN A 274 -18.58 -30.37 -15.78
N GLU A 275 -18.27 -31.36 -16.61
CA GLU A 275 -17.31 -31.16 -17.68
C GLU A 275 -17.98 -30.17 -18.64
N ASP A 276 -17.36 -29.00 -18.83
CA ASP A 276 -17.74 -28.14 -19.95
C ASP A 276 -17.66 -29.02 -21.20
N THR A 277 -18.81 -29.32 -21.79
CA THR A 277 -18.87 -29.74 -23.18
C THR A 277 -18.36 -28.56 -24.00
N GLU A 278 -17.04 -28.40 -24.11
CA GLU A 278 -16.40 -27.89 -25.32
C GLU A 278 -16.68 -28.92 -26.42
N SER A 279 -17.95 -28.97 -26.84
CA SER A 279 -18.32 -29.56 -28.10
C SER A 279 -17.96 -28.56 -29.18
N GLU A 280 -16.98 -28.96 -29.98
CA GLU A 280 -16.68 -28.49 -31.34
C GLU A 280 -17.76 -27.58 -31.96
N THR A 281 -17.37 -26.34 -32.25
CA THR A 281 -17.76 -25.64 -33.49
C THR A 281 -16.58 -24.84 -34.00
#